data_AF-A0A7V5KD88-F1
#
_entry.id   AF-A0A7V5KD88-F1
#
_cell.length_a   1.000
_cell.length_b   1.000
_cell.length_c   1.000
_cell.angle_alpha   90.00
_cell.angle_beta   90.00
_cell.angle_gamma   90.00
#
_symmetry.space_group_name_H-M   'P 1'
#
loop_
_entity.id
_entity.type
_entity.pdbx_description
1 polymer ?
#
loop_
_entity_poly.entity_id
_entity_poly.type
_entity_poly.pdbx_seq_one_letter_code
_entity_poly.pdbx_strand_id
1 'polypeptide(L)'
;MRVVSIDPGSPLFGKVRKQFRLLRINGETVKDNLDCRFKLAEDIVRLEFKDNSGNTVSYQVHNDSCGDLGLEFEPDKMKVCKNRCIFCFVHQQPKGMRRALYIRDDDYRFSFTDGNFISLSNLSKADLKRIAAQRLSPLYVSVHTTDDFLRRKMFGKKKLSPILPQLKYLTDRGITIHTQVVLCPGINDGIHLIKTIGDLTRFYPRIASLGVVPVGLTKYRKNLPKLKTYIKSGAIEIINLVDDYQRKLLSRHDSRFIYAADEFYILAGREFPKLFEYEEMPQFENGVGMMRYFLTDFNRKKRFL
;
A
#
# COMPACT_ATOMS: atom_id res chain seq x y z
N MET A 1 13.97 20.41 1.35
CA MET A 1 13.35 19.94 2.61
C MET A 1 14.09 20.60 3.76
N ARG A 2 13.41 20.96 4.85
CA ARG A 2 14.03 21.61 6.01
C ARG A 2 14.46 20.62 7.07
N VAL A 3 15.63 20.84 7.67
CA VAL A 3 16.15 20.07 8.81
C VAL A 3 15.40 20.46 10.09
N VAL A 4 14.86 19.47 10.79
CA VAL A 4 14.12 19.62 12.06
C VAL A 4 15.02 19.31 13.25
N SER A 5 15.80 18.24 13.16
CA SER A 5 16.74 17.82 14.18
C SER A 5 18.01 17.22 13.54
N ILE A 6 19.09 17.24 14.29
CA ILE A 6 20.37 16.62 13.92
C ILE A 6 20.82 15.80 15.12
N ASP A 7 21.12 14.53 14.89
CA ASP A 7 21.70 13.63 15.88
C ASP A 7 23.11 14.11 16.28
N PRO A 8 23.46 14.13 17.58
CA PRO A 8 24.82 14.42 18.04
C PRO A 8 25.93 13.58 17.38
N GLY A 9 25.64 12.33 17.00
CA GLY A 9 26.55 11.43 16.28
C GLY A 9 26.68 11.72 14.78
N SER A 10 25.93 12.69 14.24
CA SER A 10 25.99 13.06 12.82
C SER A 10 27.35 13.67 12.45
N PRO A 11 27.95 13.32 11.29
CA PRO A 11 29.14 14.01 10.74
C PRO A 11 28.88 15.49 10.40
N LEU A 12 27.61 15.90 10.39
CA LEU A 12 27.13 17.25 10.14
C LEU A 12 26.71 17.97 11.42
N PHE A 13 26.83 17.33 12.59
CA PHE A 13 26.60 17.97 13.87
C PHE A 13 27.53 19.17 14.03
N GLY A 14 26.98 20.31 14.48
CA GLY A 14 27.71 21.57 14.57
C GLY A 14 27.88 22.34 13.26
N LYS A 15 27.81 21.68 12.08
CA LYS A 15 27.95 22.30 10.75
C LYS A 15 26.61 22.70 10.13
N VAL A 16 25.61 21.83 10.24
CA VAL A 16 24.24 22.08 9.79
C VAL A 16 23.40 22.51 10.99
N ARG A 17 22.50 23.48 10.78
CA ARG A 17 21.58 23.97 11.82
C ARG A 17 20.13 23.65 11.47
N LYS A 18 19.28 23.68 12.49
CA LYS A 18 17.82 23.61 12.30
C LYS A 18 17.38 24.68 11.30
N GLN A 19 16.38 24.33 10.49
CA GLN A 19 15.82 25.12 9.37
C GLN A 19 16.69 25.22 8.11
N PHE A 20 17.92 24.68 8.11
CA PHE A 20 18.69 24.56 6.87
C PHE A 20 17.88 23.75 5.86
N ARG A 21 17.88 24.20 4.60
CA ARG A 21 17.12 23.57 3.54
C ARG A 21 18.04 22.77 2.65
N LEU A 22 17.90 21.45 2.65
CA LEU A 22 18.57 20.59 1.68
C LEU A 22 18.02 20.88 0.27
N LEU A 23 18.94 21.19 -0.65
CA LEU A 23 18.66 21.51 -2.05
C LEU A 23 19.04 20.35 -2.97
N ARG A 24 20.28 19.87 -2.87
CA ARG A 24 20.85 18.86 -3.76
C ARG A 24 21.67 17.83 -3.00
N ILE A 25 21.69 16.62 -3.55
CA ILE A 25 22.60 15.54 -3.20
C ILE A 25 23.29 15.12 -4.50
N ASN A 26 24.62 15.08 -4.52
CA ASN A 26 25.43 14.70 -5.68
C ASN A 26 25.07 15.48 -6.96
N GLY A 27 24.79 16.79 -6.81
CA GLY A 27 24.40 17.67 -7.91
C GLY A 27 22.94 17.55 -8.37
N GLU A 28 22.17 16.58 -7.85
CA GLU A 28 20.77 16.40 -8.19
C GLU A 28 19.81 16.96 -7.15
N THR A 29 18.68 17.51 -7.58
CA THR A 29 17.66 18.06 -6.68
C THR A 29 16.95 16.98 -5.87
N VAL A 30 16.76 17.23 -4.57
CA VAL A 30 16.04 16.31 -3.66
C VAL A 30 14.57 16.67 -3.60
N LYS A 31 13.70 15.68 -3.85
CA LYS A 31 12.25 15.89 -3.91
C LYS A 31 11.55 15.70 -2.57
N ASP A 32 11.91 14.65 -1.84
CA ASP A 32 11.27 14.23 -0.59
C ASP A 32 12.19 13.33 0.25
N ASN A 33 11.72 12.88 1.42
CA ASN A 33 12.52 12.06 2.34
C ASN A 33 12.96 10.73 1.72
N LEU A 34 12.10 10.10 0.93
CA LEU A 34 12.44 8.86 0.24
C LEU A 34 13.52 9.10 -0.82
N ASP A 35 13.40 10.19 -1.59
CA ASP A 35 14.42 10.60 -2.57
C ASP A 35 15.77 10.91 -1.90
N CYS A 36 15.72 11.54 -0.72
CA CYS A 36 16.90 11.83 0.08
C CYS A 36 17.61 10.53 0.45
N ARG A 37 16.91 9.58 1.09
CA ARG A 37 17.48 8.28 1.49
C ARG A 37 18.03 7.50 0.30
N PHE A 38 17.34 7.54 -0.84
CA PHE A 38 17.81 6.89 -2.06
C PHE A 38 19.15 7.46 -2.55
N LYS A 39 19.29 8.79 -2.56
CA LYS A 39 20.52 9.46 -3.02
C LYS A 39 21.65 9.44 -2.01
N LEU A 40 21.33 9.25 -0.74
CA LEU A 40 22.31 9.02 0.32
C LEU A 40 22.89 7.61 0.29
N ALA A 41 22.51 6.72 -0.63
CA ALA A 41 23.02 5.35 -0.65
C ALA A 41 24.46 5.21 -1.19
N GLU A 42 25.07 6.29 -1.69
CA GLU A 42 26.46 6.30 -2.15
C GLU A 42 27.45 6.46 -0.98
N ASP A 43 28.69 5.97 -1.15
CA ASP A 43 29.73 6.00 -0.10
C ASP A 43 30.24 7.41 0.19
N ILE A 44 30.31 8.27 -0.82
CA ILE A 44 30.74 9.67 -0.69
C ILE A 44 29.62 10.54 -1.22
N VAL A 45 29.07 11.37 -0.33
CA VAL A 45 27.90 12.18 -0.65
C VAL A 45 28.20 13.65 -0.51
N ARG A 46 27.89 14.42 -1.56
CA ARG A 46 27.96 15.88 -1.55
C ARG A 46 26.58 16.46 -1.34
N LEU A 47 26.40 17.12 -0.20
CA LEU A 47 25.15 17.74 0.22
C LEU A 47 25.23 19.25 0.05
N GLU A 48 24.22 19.83 -0.59
CA GLU A 48 24.07 21.27 -0.72
C GLU A 48 22.88 21.76 0.08
N PHE A 49 23.14 22.63 1.06
CA PHE A 49 22.14 23.25 1.90
C PHE A 49 22.03 24.74 1.61
N LYS A 50 20.83 25.28 1.78
CA LYS A 50 20.62 26.71 1.97
C LYS A 50 20.55 27.00 3.46
N ASP A 51 21.43 27.86 3.95
CA ASP A 51 21.42 28.31 5.35
C ASP A 51 20.25 29.28 5.63
N ASN A 52 20.13 29.72 6.89
CA ASN A 52 19.07 30.62 7.32
C ASN A 52 19.25 32.06 6.80
N SER A 53 20.46 32.43 6.40
CA SER A 53 20.81 33.73 5.80
C SER A 53 20.61 33.75 4.28
N GLY A 54 20.34 32.59 3.68
CA GLY A 54 20.11 32.41 2.25
C GLY A 54 21.33 32.00 1.43
N ASN A 55 22.50 31.82 2.06
CA ASN A 55 23.71 31.35 1.37
C ASN A 55 23.63 29.85 1.12
N THR A 56 24.31 29.41 0.06
CA THR A 56 24.44 27.98 -0.26
C THR A 56 25.75 27.48 0.33
N VAL A 57 25.66 26.44 1.16
CA VAL A 57 26.81 25.76 1.75
C VAL A 57 26.83 24.30 1.28
N SER A 58 28.00 23.80 0.92
CA SER A 58 28.17 22.42 0.49
C SER A 58 29.08 21.64 1.43
N TYR A 59 28.66 20.44 1.80
CA TYR A 59 29.45 19.53 2.63
C TYR A 59 29.64 18.22 1.88
N GLN A 60 30.86 17.68 1.93
CA GLN A 60 31.14 16.32 1.49
C GLN A 60 31.29 15.45 2.73
N VAL A 61 30.58 14.32 2.76
CA VAL A 61 30.60 13.38 3.88
C VAL A 61 30.85 11.97 3.35
N HIS A 62 31.63 11.21 4.10
CA HIS A 62 31.68 9.76 3.95
C HIS A 62 30.45 9.17 4.65
N ASN A 63 29.72 8.33 3.93
CA ASN A 63 28.51 7.69 4.39
C ASN A 63 28.82 6.30 4.94
N ASP A 64 29.56 6.28 6.05
CA ASP A 64 29.89 5.04 6.74
C ASP A 64 28.66 4.39 7.42
N SER A 65 27.54 5.11 7.44
CA SER A 65 26.30 4.78 8.15
C SER A 65 25.19 4.22 7.23
N CYS A 66 25.52 3.69 6.05
CA CYS A 66 24.54 3.10 5.12
C CYS A 66 23.31 4.00 4.82
N GLY A 67 23.51 5.30 4.67
CA GLY A 67 22.48 6.26 4.26
C GLY A 67 21.74 6.97 5.40
N ASP A 68 22.12 6.76 6.66
CA ASP A 68 21.64 7.57 7.80
C ASP A 68 22.70 8.54 8.31
N LEU A 69 22.57 9.80 7.92
CA LEU A 69 23.44 10.88 8.38
C LEU A 69 22.98 11.51 9.70
N GLY A 70 21.99 10.94 10.40
CA GLY A 70 21.42 11.50 11.61
C GLY A 70 20.70 12.83 11.38
N LEU A 71 20.13 13.05 10.19
CA LEU A 71 19.36 14.24 9.85
C LEU A 71 17.88 13.90 9.79
N GLU A 72 17.09 14.53 10.65
CA GLU A 72 15.64 14.48 10.54
C GLU A 72 15.14 15.69 9.77
N PHE A 73 14.36 15.44 8.71
CA PHE A 73 13.72 16.50 7.93
C PHE A 73 12.24 16.61 8.26
N GLU A 74 11.64 17.72 7.83
CA GLU A 74 10.19 17.91 7.91
C GLU A 74 9.44 16.77 7.20
N PRO A 75 8.32 16.29 7.77
CA PRO A 75 7.55 15.23 7.16
C PRO A 75 7.01 15.67 5.81
N ASP A 76 7.02 14.75 4.85
CA ASP A 76 6.54 15.04 3.51
C ASP A 76 5.04 15.33 3.50
N LYS A 77 4.62 16.24 2.62
CA LYS A 77 3.21 16.41 2.32
C LYS A 77 2.69 15.14 1.65
N MET A 78 1.75 14.46 2.32
CA MET A 78 1.10 13.26 1.80
C MET A 78 0.29 13.57 0.53
N LYS A 79 0.41 12.69 -0.47
CA LYS A 79 -0.48 12.72 -1.63
C LYS A 79 -1.83 12.13 -1.27
N VAL A 80 -2.86 12.97 -1.33
CA VAL A 80 -4.22 12.55 -0.96
C VAL A 80 -5.02 12.01 -2.14
N CYS A 81 -5.80 10.97 -1.87
CA CYS A 81 -6.72 10.35 -2.81
C CYS A 81 -7.80 11.35 -3.27
N LYS A 82 -8.03 11.41 -4.58
CA LYS A 82 -9.11 12.21 -5.20
C LYS A 82 -10.29 11.38 -5.69
N ASN A 83 -10.31 10.07 -5.42
CA ASN A 83 -11.40 9.19 -5.83
C ASN A 83 -12.69 9.50 -5.05
N ARG A 84 -13.85 9.17 -5.60
CA ARG A 84 -15.14 9.22 -4.92
C ARG A 84 -15.76 7.83 -4.89
N CYS A 85 -15.00 6.88 -4.34
CA CYS A 85 -15.37 5.47 -4.43
C CYS A 85 -16.74 5.23 -3.78
N ILE A 86 -17.53 4.35 -4.39
CA ILE A 86 -18.81 3.95 -3.81
C ILE A 86 -18.60 3.29 -2.44
N PHE A 87 -17.52 2.56 -2.22
CA PHE A 87 -17.21 1.86 -0.97
C PHE A 87 -16.23 2.61 -0.05
N CYS A 88 -15.98 3.91 -0.27
CA CYS A 88 -14.95 4.64 0.48
C CYS A 88 -15.28 4.72 1.98
N PHE A 89 -14.46 4.07 2.81
CA PHE A 89 -14.63 4.04 4.27
C PHE A 89 -14.51 5.44 4.90
N VAL A 90 -13.63 6.29 4.36
CA VAL A 90 -13.44 7.66 4.89
C VAL A 90 -14.66 8.55 4.65
N HIS A 91 -15.38 8.38 3.53
CA HIS A 91 -16.58 9.16 3.24
C HIS A 91 -17.76 8.85 4.15
N GLN A 92 -17.74 7.71 4.82
CA GLN A 92 -18.79 7.28 5.75
C GLN A 92 -18.37 7.44 7.21
N GLN A 93 -17.28 8.16 7.50
CA GLN A 93 -16.90 8.45 8.89
C GLN A 93 -17.89 9.45 9.53
N PRO A 94 -18.21 9.30 10.82
CA PRO A 94 -18.99 10.30 11.55
C PRO A 94 -18.25 11.64 11.58
N LYS A 95 -18.97 12.74 11.76
CA LYS A 95 -18.39 14.09 11.97
C LYS A 95 -17.75 14.20 13.36
N GLY A 96 -16.76 15.07 13.51
CA GLY A 96 -16.13 15.36 14.81
C GLY A 96 -14.98 14.43 15.23
N MET A 97 -14.56 13.52 14.35
CA MET A 97 -13.42 12.64 14.61
C MET A 97 -12.09 13.36 14.44
N ARG A 98 -10.99 12.73 14.91
CA ARG A 98 -9.63 13.24 14.72
C ARG A 98 -9.36 13.48 13.23
N ARG A 99 -8.76 14.63 12.89
CA ARG A 99 -8.53 15.06 11.50
C ARG A 99 -7.81 14.00 10.66
N ALA A 100 -6.87 13.27 11.26
CA ALA A 100 -6.14 12.18 10.62
C ALA A 100 -7.05 11.09 10.02
N LEU A 101 -8.21 10.81 10.65
CA LEU A 101 -9.16 9.79 10.18
C LEU A 101 -9.94 10.21 8.91
N TYR A 102 -9.88 11.49 8.53
CA TYR A 102 -10.49 11.99 7.29
C TYR A 102 -9.50 12.10 6.14
N ILE A 103 -8.22 11.85 6.39
CA ILE A 103 -7.20 11.85 5.35
C ILE A 103 -7.36 10.57 4.53
N ARG A 104 -7.43 10.72 3.21
CA ARG A 104 -7.47 9.59 2.27
C ARG A 104 -6.09 9.48 1.67
N ASP A 105 -5.31 8.52 2.13
CA ASP A 105 -4.01 8.23 1.56
C ASP A 105 -4.14 7.61 0.17
N ASP A 106 -3.22 7.96 -0.73
CA ASP A 106 -3.00 7.33 -2.03
C ASP A 106 -1.53 7.57 -2.47
N ASP A 107 -0.62 7.69 -1.51
CA ASP A 107 0.79 8.00 -1.72
C ASP A 107 1.60 6.72 -1.91
N TYR A 108 2.23 6.57 -3.07
CA TYR A 108 3.06 5.40 -3.35
C TYR A 108 4.29 5.29 -2.44
N ARG A 109 4.72 6.39 -1.82
CA ARG A 109 5.84 6.38 -0.87
C ARG A 109 5.47 5.57 0.37
N PHE A 110 4.29 5.85 0.94
CA PHE A 110 3.74 5.09 2.07
C PHE A 110 3.30 3.68 1.68
N SER A 111 2.96 3.45 0.40
CA SER A 111 2.77 2.09 -0.09
C SER A 111 4.04 1.25 0.03
N PHE A 112 5.19 1.83 -0.31
CA PHE A 112 6.48 1.16 -0.20
C PHE A 112 6.96 1.07 1.26
N THR A 113 6.84 2.15 2.05
CA THR A 113 7.41 2.18 3.42
C THR A 113 6.55 1.53 4.47
N ASP A 114 5.22 1.63 4.37
CA ASP A 114 4.28 1.25 5.42
C ASP A 114 3.23 0.23 4.95
N GLY A 115 3.27 -0.17 3.68
CA GLY A 115 2.33 -1.14 3.13
C GLY A 115 0.94 -0.57 2.82
N ASN A 116 0.80 0.76 2.76
CA ASN A 116 -0.50 1.38 2.47
C ASN A 116 -0.98 1.08 1.04
N PHE A 117 -2.25 0.70 0.93
CA PHE A 117 -2.84 0.39 -0.36
C PHE A 117 -3.15 1.65 -1.18
N ILE A 118 -2.64 1.70 -2.41
CA ILE A 118 -2.87 2.77 -3.38
C ILE A 118 -3.73 2.30 -4.55
N SER A 119 -4.50 3.21 -5.13
CA SER A 119 -5.40 2.93 -6.25
C SER A 119 -4.73 3.03 -7.62
N LEU A 120 -3.47 3.49 -7.69
CA LEU A 120 -2.77 3.91 -8.91
C LEU A 120 -3.52 4.98 -9.73
N SER A 121 -4.65 5.51 -9.25
CA SER A 121 -5.51 6.39 -10.04
C SER A 121 -5.07 7.84 -10.05
N ASN A 122 -4.27 8.24 -9.05
CA ASN A 122 -3.78 9.60 -8.88
C ASN A 122 -2.30 9.73 -9.24
N LEU A 123 -1.67 8.67 -9.76
CA LEU A 123 -0.27 8.70 -10.20
C LEU A 123 -0.13 9.39 -11.55
N SER A 124 0.87 10.28 -11.63
CA SER A 124 1.31 10.85 -12.90
C SER A 124 2.25 9.88 -13.63
N LYS A 125 2.47 10.11 -14.94
CA LYS A 125 3.51 9.38 -15.69
C LYS A 125 4.90 9.56 -15.08
N ALA A 126 5.18 10.71 -14.48
CA ALA A 126 6.45 10.98 -13.80
C ALA A 126 6.58 10.15 -12.52
N ASP A 127 5.48 9.94 -11.78
CA ASP A 127 5.47 9.08 -10.59
C ASP A 127 5.74 7.62 -10.96
N LEU A 128 5.09 7.09 -12.02
CA LEU A 128 5.36 5.73 -12.50
C LEU A 128 6.81 5.54 -12.94
N LYS A 129 7.37 6.50 -13.67
CA LYS A 129 8.80 6.48 -14.06
C LYS A 129 9.71 6.50 -12.84
N ARG A 130 9.38 7.27 -11.81
CA ARG A 130 10.16 7.34 -10.58
C ARG A 130 10.12 6.03 -9.81
N ILE A 131 8.93 5.45 -9.61
CA ILE A 131 8.76 4.14 -8.96
C ILE A 131 9.66 3.10 -9.63
N ALA A 132 9.64 3.08 -10.96
CA ALA A 132 10.51 2.21 -11.75
C ALA A 132 12.01 2.51 -11.57
N ALA A 133 12.42 3.77 -11.71
CA ALA A 133 13.82 4.17 -11.64
C ALA A 133 14.44 3.89 -10.26
N GLN A 134 13.68 4.12 -9.19
CA GLN A 134 14.10 3.90 -7.80
C GLN A 134 13.77 2.49 -7.30
N ARG A 135 13.20 1.62 -8.15
CA ARG A 135 12.78 0.25 -7.82
C ARG A 135 11.97 0.15 -6.52
N LEU A 136 11.02 1.07 -6.32
CA LEU A 136 10.20 1.11 -5.10
C LEU A 136 9.29 -0.13 -5.05
N SER A 137 9.71 -1.13 -4.27
CA SER A 137 9.11 -2.47 -4.24
C SER A 137 9.26 -3.07 -2.83
N PRO A 138 8.21 -3.69 -2.26
CA PRO A 138 6.91 -3.97 -2.87
C PRO A 138 5.96 -2.75 -2.89
N LEU A 139 4.90 -2.82 -3.70
CA LEU A 139 3.77 -1.89 -3.68
C LEU A 139 2.46 -2.61 -3.35
N TYR A 140 1.56 -1.92 -2.65
CA TYR A 140 0.25 -2.45 -2.28
C TYR A 140 -0.84 -1.72 -3.06
N VAL A 141 -1.58 -2.44 -3.91
CA VAL A 141 -2.47 -1.84 -4.91
C VAL A 141 -3.91 -2.32 -4.75
N SER A 142 -4.84 -1.38 -4.51
CA SER A 142 -6.27 -1.66 -4.54
C SER A 142 -6.80 -1.68 -5.98
N VAL A 143 -6.94 -2.89 -6.53
CA VAL A 143 -7.38 -3.14 -7.90
C VAL A 143 -8.91 -2.99 -8.01
N HIS A 144 -9.64 -3.62 -7.09
CA HIS A 144 -11.10 -3.82 -7.03
C HIS A 144 -11.72 -4.57 -8.22
N THR A 145 -11.30 -4.27 -9.44
CA THR A 145 -11.66 -5.01 -10.66
C THR A 145 -10.71 -4.64 -11.79
N THR A 146 -10.50 -5.56 -12.73
CA THR A 146 -9.74 -5.31 -13.97
C THR A 146 -10.62 -4.87 -15.14
N ASP A 147 -11.94 -4.81 -14.96
CA ASP A 147 -12.85 -4.21 -15.94
C ASP A 147 -12.81 -2.68 -15.84
N ASP A 148 -12.36 -2.01 -16.90
CA ASP A 148 -12.14 -0.56 -16.88
C ASP A 148 -13.41 0.25 -16.65
N PHE A 149 -14.54 -0.21 -17.18
CA PHE A 149 -15.81 0.50 -17.06
C PHE A 149 -16.38 0.37 -15.64
N LEU A 150 -16.38 -0.84 -15.09
CA LEU A 150 -16.77 -1.10 -13.72
C LEU A 150 -15.84 -0.37 -12.74
N ARG A 151 -14.53 -0.41 -12.99
CA ARG A 151 -13.53 0.28 -12.16
C ARG A 151 -13.79 1.78 -12.10
N ARG A 152 -14.09 2.43 -13.24
CA ARG A 152 -14.48 3.86 -13.30
C ARG A 152 -15.73 4.17 -12.48
N LYS A 153 -16.77 3.33 -12.59
CA LYS A 153 -18.00 3.44 -11.80
C LYS A 153 -17.70 3.32 -10.30
N MET A 154 -16.96 2.28 -9.91
CA MET A 154 -16.59 1.99 -8.54
C MET A 154 -15.79 3.13 -7.89
N PHE A 155 -14.86 3.75 -8.62
CA PHE A 155 -14.08 4.91 -8.16
C PHE A 155 -14.80 6.25 -8.25
N GLY A 156 -15.98 6.31 -8.87
CA GLY A 156 -16.69 7.57 -9.13
C GLY A 156 -15.90 8.52 -10.04
N LYS A 157 -15.11 7.99 -10.97
CA LYS A 157 -14.25 8.77 -11.88
C LYS A 157 -14.50 8.38 -13.34
N LYS A 158 -14.99 9.34 -14.14
CA LYS A 158 -15.20 9.15 -15.60
C LYS A 158 -13.87 8.92 -16.34
N LYS A 159 -12.84 9.70 -16.01
CA LYS A 159 -11.49 9.60 -16.58
C LYS A 159 -10.57 8.92 -15.58
N LEU A 160 -10.29 7.65 -15.81
CA LEU A 160 -9.38 6.82 -15.02
C LEU A 160 -8.53 6.01 -15.97
N SER A 161 -7.21 5.98 -15.77
CA SER A 161 -6.33 5.14 -16.58
C SER A 161 -6.62 3.65 -16.32
N PRO A 162 -6.64 2.80 -17.38
CA PRO A 162 -6.73 1.35 -17.21
C PRO A 162 -5.66 0.83 -16.26
N ILE A 163 -6.01 -0.16 -15.43
CA ILE A 163 -5.09 -0.68 -14.42
C ILE A 163 -4.08 -1.68 -15.00
N LEU A 164 -4.53 -2.56 -15.90
CA LEU A 164 -3.67 -3.63 -16.44
C LEU A 164 -2.41 -3.10 -17.15
N PRO A 165 -2.45 -2.03 -17.99
CA PRO A 165 -1.24 -1.47 -18.58
C PRO A 165 -0.28 -0.88 -17.54
N GLN A 166 -0.80 -0.33 -16.44
CA GLN A 166 0.03 0.22 -15.36
C GLN A 166 0.69 -0.90 -14.56
N LEU A 167 -0.05 -1.96 -14.22
CA LEU A 167 0.51 -3.15 -13.58
C LEU A 167 1.57 -3.79 -14.49
N LYS A 168 1.30 -3.94 -15.78
CA LYS A 168 2.29 -4.43 -16.75
C LYS A 168 3.55 -3.56 -16.75
N TYR A 169 3.40 -2.23 -16.83
CA TYR A 169 4.55 -1.31 -16.84
C TYR A 169 5.46 -1.47 -15.61
N LEU A 170 4.87 -1.65 -14.43
CA LEU A 170 5.58 -1.81 -13.16
C LEU A 170 6.22 -3.20 -13.03
N THR A 171 5.46 -4.25 -13.35
CA THR A 171 5.92 -5.64 -13.28
C THR A 171 7.04 -5.95 -14.29
N ASP A 172 6.96 -5.40 -15.51
CA ASP A 172 8.03 -5.46 -16.53
C ASP A 172 9.35 -4.84 -16.02
N ARG A 173 9.30 -3.98 -14.99
CA ARG A 173 10.46 -3.29 -14.40
C ARG A 173 10.85 -3.88 -13.04
N GLY A 174 10.36 -5.07 -12.73
CA GLY A 174 10.76 -5.84 -11.56
C GLY A 174 10.09 -5.43 -10.26
N ILE A 175 9.08 -4.56 -10.29
CA ILE A 175 8.34 -4.17 -9.08
C ILE A 175 7.42 -5.31 -8.65
N THR A 176 7.55 -5.74 -7.39
CA THR A 176 6.64 -6.69 -6.75
C THR A 176 5.41 -5.96 -6.24
N ILE A 177 4.22 -6.52 -6.47
CA ILE A 177 2.94 -5.90 -6.15
C ILE A 177 2.06 -6.87 -5.38
N HIS A 178 1.56 -6.42 -4.23
CA HIS A 178 0.49 -7.05 -3.48
C HIS A 178 -0.82 -6.36 -3.84
N THR A 179 -1.83 -7.12 -4.22
CA THR A 179 -3.11 -6.55 -4.70
C THR A 179 -4.24 -6.81 -3.73
N GLN A 180 -5.23 -5.93 -3.74
CA GLN A 180 -6.45 -6.09 -2.96
C GLN A 180 -7.69 -5.83 -3.82
N VAL A 181 -8.73 -6.59 -3.54
CA VAL A 181 -10.09 -6.35 -4.01
C VAL A 181 -11.02 -6.21 -2.80
N VAL A 182 -11.57 -5.01 -2.64
CA VAL A 182 -12.77 -4.80 -1.80
C VAL A 182 -14.00 -5.22 -2.60
N LEU A 183 -14.65 -6.29 -2.17
CA LEU A 183 -15.84 -6.84 -2.80
C LEU A 183 -17.12 -6.14 -2.33
N CYS A 184 -17.89 -5.69 -3.30
CA CYS A 184 -19.23 -5.15 -3.14
C CYS A 184 -20.22 -6.14 -3.77
N PRO A 185 -21.11 -6.78 -2.98
CA PRO A 185 -22.06 -7.76 -3.46
C PRO A 185 -22.87 -7.30 -4.66
N GLY A 186 -22.88 -8.09 -5.74
CA GLY A 186 -23.59 -7.81 -6.99
C GLY A 186 -22.99 -6.68 -7.84
N ILE A 187 -21.74 -6.26 -7.56
CA ILE A 187 -21.05 -5.20 -8.31
C ILE A 187 -19.76 -5.72 -8.93
N ASN A 188 -18.81 -6.19 -8.12
CA ASN A 188 -17.49 -6.65 -8.58
C ASN A 188 -17.14 -8.07 -8.11
N ASP A 189 -18.15 -8.82 -7.70
CA ASP A 189 -18.07 -10.25 -7.39
C ASP A 189 -18.44 -11.11 -8.61
N GLY A 190 -18.61 -12.43 -8.39
CA GLY A 190 -18.97 -13.38 -9.43
C GLY A 190 -18.02 -13.34 -10.62
N ILE A 191 -18.56 -13.15 -11.82
CA ILE A 191 -17.79 -13.15 -13.08
C ILE A 191 -16.71 -12.05 -13.11
N HIS A 192 -16.95 -10.90 -12.46
CA HIS A 192 -15.98 -9.81 -12.42
C HIS A 192 -14.78 -10.15 -11.54
N LEU A 193 -15.02 -10.85 -10.42
CA LEU A 193 -13.95 -11.35 -9.56
C LEU A 193 -13.15 -12.45 -10.26
N ILE A 194 -13.82 -13.41 -10.90
CA ILE A 194 -13.19 -14.49 -11.68
C ILE A 194 -12.26 -13.90 -12.76
N LYS A 195 -12.75 -12.93 -13.53
CA LYS A 195 -11.94 -12.20 -14.52
C LYS A 195 -10.75 -11.49 -13.87
N THR A 196 -10.98 -10.82 -12.75
CA THR A 196 -9.92 -10.10 -12.01
C THR A 196 -8.83 -11.05 -11.53
N ILE A 197 -9.19 -12.21 -10.96
CA ILE A 197 -8.23 -13.24 -10.53
C ILE A 197 -7.41 -13.71 -11.73
N GLY A 198 -8.06 -14.12 -12.82
CA GLY A 198 -7.38 -14.61 -14.02
C GLY A 198 -6.45 -13.57 -14.64
N ASP A 199 -6.86 -12.31 -14.70
CA ASP A 199 -6.04 -11.21 -15.22
C ASP A 199 -4.81 -10.94 -14.33
N LEU A 200 -4.95 -11.00 -13.00
CA LEU A 200 -3.85 -10.72 -12.07
C LEU A 200 -2.85 -11.88 -11.97
N THR A 201 -3.33 -13.13 -11.98
CA THR A 201 -2.46 -14.33 -11.95
C THR A 201 -1.50 -14.37 -13.14
N ARG A 202 -1.86 -13.76 -14.29
CA ARG A 202 -0.96 -13.66 -15.47
C ARG A 202 0.33 -12.90 -15.20
N PHE A 203 0.39 -12.09 -14.14
CA PHE A 203 1.57 -11.33 -13.75
C PHE A 203 2.37 -11.99 -12.62
N TYR A 204 2.00 -13.20 -12.18
CA TYR A 204 2.78 -13.95 -11.21
C TYR A 204 4.20 -14.23 -11.76
N PRO A 205 5.29 -14.09 -10.95
CA PRO A 205 5.30 -13.82 -9.51
C PRO A 205 5.36 -12.31 -9.15
N ARG A 206 5.37 -11.41 -10.13
CA ARG A 206 5.50 -9.96 -9.86
C ARG A 206 4.26 -9.36 -9.24
N ILE A 207 3.08 -9.85 -9.57
CA ILE A 207 1.94 -9.74 -8.65
C ILE A 207 2.04 -10.94 -7.72
N ALA A 208 2.37 -10.68 -6.45
CA ALA A 208 2.72 -11.72 -5.49
C ALA A 208 1.50 -12.25 -4.72
N SER A 209 0.52 -11.39 -4.45
CA SER A 209 -0.69 -11.81 -3.73
C SER A 209 -1.93 -10.99 -4.10
N LEU A 210 -3.10 -11.56 -3.79
CA LEU A 210 -4.42 -10.95 -3.90
C LEU A 210 -5.21 -11.16 -2.60
N GLY A 211 -5.42 -10.08 -1.84
CA GLY A 211 -6.35 -10.06 -0.72
C GLY A 211 -7.78 -9.76 -1.18
N VAL A 212 -8.73 -10.58 -0.75
CA VAL A 212 -10.16 -10.43 -1.05
C VAL A 212 -10.89 -10.08 0.24
N VAL A 213 -11.39 -8.85 0.33
CA VAL A 213 -11.99 -8.31 1.56
C VAL A 213 -13.44 -7.87 1.29
N PRO A 214 -14.38 -8.07 2.22
CA PRO A 214 -15.74 -7.58 2.04
C PRO A 214 -15.80 -6.06 2.21
N VAL A 215 -16.83 -5.42 1.63
CA VAL A 215 -17.07 -4.00 1.85
C VAL A 215 -17.51 -3.72 3.30
N GLY A 216 -16.71 -2.93 4.01
CA GLY A 216 -17.09 -2.39 5.32
C GLY A 216 -18.01 -1.19 5.18
N LEU A 217 -19.19 -1.23 5.80
CA LEU A 217 -20.16 -0.12 5.84
C LEU A 217 -20.35 0.38 7.26
N THR A 218 -20.47 1.69 7.45
CA THR A 218 -20.80 2.30 8.75
C THR A 218 -22.25 2.77 8.77
N LYS A 219 -22.82 2.90 9.98
CA LYS A 219 -24.14 3.52 10.19
C LYS A 219 -24.20 5.01 9.83
N TYR A 220 -23.06 5.66 9.60
CA TYR A 220 -22.96 7.09 9.30
C TYR A 220 -22.94 7.41 7.80
N ARG A 221 -23.10 6.39 6.95
CA ARG A 221 -23.12 6.48 5.49
C ARG A 221 -24.37 7.21 4.96
N LYS A 222 -24.42 8.53 5.11
CA LYS A 222 -25.50 9.39 4.56
C LYS A 222 -25.13 9.92 3.17
N ASN A 223 -26.10 10.05 2.27
CA ASN A 223 -25.94 10.61 0.91
C ASN A 223 -24.91 9.90 0.01
N LEU A 224 -24.68 8.61 0.24
CA LEU A 224 -23.81 7.77 -0.58
C LEU A 224 -24.64 6.65 -1.22
N PRO A 225 -24.18 6.04 -2.35
CA PRO A 225 -24.89 4.95 -2.99
C PRO A 225 -25.24 3.83 -1.99
N LYS A 226 -26.44 3.27 -2.09
CA LYS A 226 -26.83 2.12 -1.27
C LYS A 226 -26.01 0.91 -1.69
N LEU A 227 -25.31 0.31 -0.74
CA LEU A 227 -24.53 -0.91 -0.92
C LEU A 227 -25.07 -1.98 0.01
N LYS A 228 -25.01 -3.23 -0.44
CA LYS A 228 -25.29 -4.41 0.40
C LYS A 228 -24.00 -4.87 1.05
N THR A 229 -24.11 -5.49 2.23
CA THR A 229 -23.03 -6.26 2.85
C THR A 229 -23.18 -7.73 2.52
N TYR A 230 -22.12 -8.51 2.69
CA TYR A 230 -22.21 -9.96 2.57
C TYR A 230 -23.05 -10.54 3.71
N ILE A 231 -23.85 -11.54 3.37
CA ILE A 231 -24.53 -12.43 4.31
C ILE A 231 -23.80 -13.77 4.34
N LYS A 232 -24.18 -14.66 5.27
CA LYS A 232 -23.55 -15.98 5.46
C LYS A 232 -23.39 -16.78 4.16
N SER A 233 -24.44 -16.88 3.33
CA SER A 233 -24.38 -17.63 2.07
C SER A 233 -23.38 -17.03 1.08
N GLY A 234 -23.41 -15.71 0.88
CA GLY A 234 -22.45 -15.03 0.02
C GLY A 234 -21.01 -15.13 0.52
N ALA A 235 -20.80 -15.11 1.84
CA ALA A 235 -19.46 -15.33 2.42
C ALA A 235 -18.96 -16.75 2.15
N ILE A 236 -19.82 -17.76 2.26
CA ILE A 236 -19.51 -19.16 1.92
C ILE A 236 -19.14 -19.28 0.44
N GLU A 237 -19.88 -18.63 -0.47
CA GLU A 237 -19.58 -18.63 -1.90
C GLU A 237 -18.19 -18.05 -2.20
N ILE A 238 -17.83 -16.93 -1.57
CA ILE A 238 -16.50 -16.32 -1.73
C ILE A 238 -15.40 -17.22 -1.17
N ILE A 239 -15.58 -17.83 0.00
CA ILE A 239 -14.58 -18.75 0.58
C ILE A 239 -14.37 -19.94 -0.35
N ASN A 240 -15.45 -20.60 -0.80
CA ASN A 240 -15.35 -21.74 -1.71
C ASN A 240 -14.62 -21.36 -3.02
N LEU A 241 -14.93 -20.18 -3.58
CA LEU A 241 -14.24 -19.66 -4.76
C LEU A 241 -12.73 -19.48 -4.50
N VAL A 242 -12.37 -18.87 -3.36
CA VAL A 242 -10.97 -18.67 -2.97
C VAL A 242 -10.28 -20.02 -2.81
N ASP A 243 -10.86 -20.96 -2.07
CA ASP A 243 -10.30 -22.30 -1.86
C ASP A 243 -10.06 -23.05 -3.18
N ASP A 244 -10.99 -22.95 -4.13
CA ASP A 244 -10.87 -23.56 -5.46
C ASP A 244 -9.68 -22.99 -6.24
N TYR A 245 -9.47 -21.66 -6.18
CA TYR A 245 -8.33 -21.03 -6.82
C TYR A 245 -7.03 -21.31 -6.09
N GLN A 246 -7.02 -21.33 -4.76
CA GLN A 246 -5.84 -21.69 -3.98
C GLN A 246 -5.34 -23.08 -4.36
N ARG A 247 -6.21 -24.08 -4.51
CA ARG A 247 -5.81 -25.43 -4.96
C ARG A 247 -5.21 -25.43 -6.37
N LYS A 248 -5.79 -24.68 -7.31
CA LYS A 248 -5.31 -24.56 -8.69
C LYS A 248 -3.98 -23.80 -8.80
N LEU A 249 -3.77 -22.80 -7.96
CA LEU A 249 -2.59 -21.94 -8.01
C LEU A 249 -1.43 -22.57 -7.26
N LEU A 250 -1.70 -23.27 -6.16
CA LEU A 250 -0.67 -24.01 -5.42
C LEU A 250 0.02 -25.05 -6.31
N SER A 251 -0.74 -25.80 -7.11
CA SER A 251 -0.15 -26.79 -8.04
C SER A 251 0.62 -26.15 -9.21
N ARG A 252 0.28 -24.92 -9.61
CA ARG A 252 0.88 -24.24 -10.77
C ARG A 252 2.06 -23.35 -10.41
N HIS A 253 2.03 -22.76 -9.22
CA HIS A 253 2.91 -21.66 -8.83
C HIS A 253 3.60 -21.89 -7.47
N ASP A 254 3.34 -23.00 -6.80
CA ASP A 254 3.77 -23.25 -5.42
C ASP A 254 3.37 -22.13 -4.44
N SER A 255 2.27 -21.45 -4.76
CA SER A 255 1.65 -20.44 -3.91
C SER A 255 0.15 -20.40 -4.17
N ARG A 256 -0.59 -20.20 -3.09
CA ARG A 256 -2.04 -19.99 -3.06
C ARG A 256 -2.43 -18.67 -3.70
N PHE A 257 -1.55 -17.66 -3.67
CA PHE A 257 -1.68 -16.32 -4.27
C PHE A 257 -2.87 -15.48 -3.80
N ILE A 258 -4.07 -16.05 -3.70
CA ILE A 258 -5.32 -15.41 -3.31
C ILE A 258 -5.72 -15.78 -1.88
N TYR A 259 -6.18 -14.79 -1.11
CA TYR A 259 -6.57 -14.98 0.29
C TYR A 259 -7.83 -14.18 0.64
N ALA A 260 -8.81 -14.84 1.26
CA ALA A 260 -9.98 -14.17 1.82
C ALA A 260 -9.64 -13.56 3.19
N ALA A 261 -10.18 -12.36 3.47
CA ALA A 261 -10.10 -11.75 4.79
C ALA A 261 -10.82 -12.58 5.86
N ASP A 262 -10.36 -12.46 7.10
CA ASP A 262 -10.91 -13.15 8.26
C ASP A 262 -12.41 -12.86 8.46
N GLU A 263 -12.87 -11.67 8.06
CA GLU A 263 -14.27 -11.27 8.10
C GLU A 263 -15.18 -12.23 7.30
N PHE A 264 -14.73 -12.79 6.17
CA PHE A 264 -15.52 -13.77 5.43
C PHE A 264 -15.74 -15.05 6.23
N TYR A 265 -14.71 -15.55 6.92
CA TYR A 265 -14.82 -16.76 7.75
C TYR A 265 -15.76 -16.54 8.93
N ILE A 266 -15.67 -15.37 9.57
CA ILE A 266 -16.57 -14.96 10.65
C ILE A 266 -18.02 -14.92 10.15
N LEU A 267 -18.29 -14.24 9.03
CA LEU A 267 -19.62 -14.15 8.43
C LEU A 267 -20.18 -15.52 8.02
N ALA A 268 -19.31 -16.41 7.52
CA ALA A 268 -19.67 -17.76 7.12
C ALA A 268 -19.90 -18.71 8.30
N GLY A 269 -19.42 -18.36 9.51
CA GLY A 269 -19.36 -19.27 10.65
C GLY A 269 -18.44 -20.47 10.36
N ARG A 270 -17.35 -20.25 9.61
CA ARG A 270 -16.34 -21.27 9.30
C ARG A 270 -15.09 -21.04 10.15
N GLU A 271 -14.38 -22.13 10.43
CA GLU A 271 -13.05 -22.02 11.01
C GLU A 271 -12.09 -21.31 10.05
N PHE A 272 -11.14 -20.55 10.61
CA PHE A 272 -10.06 -19.95 9.81
C PHE A 272 -9.16 -21.05 9.22
N PRO A 273 -8.52 -20.83 8.06
CA PRO A 273 -7.44 -21.69 7.57
C PRO A 273 -6.33 -21.90 8.60
N LYS A 274 -5.56 -22.98 8.49
CA LYS A 274 -4.39 -23.22 9.36
C LYS A 274 -3.32 -22.17 9.07
N LEU A 275 -2.45 -21.88 10.05
CA LEU A 275 -1.46 -20.81 9.93
C LEU A 275 -0.56 -20.95 8.69
N PHE A 276 -0.09 -22.16 8.38
CA PHE A 276 0.77 -22.41 7.21
C PHE A 276 0.05 -22.17 5.87
N GLU A 277 -1.28 -22.17 5.83
CA GLU A 277 -2.05 -21.91 4.61
C GLU A 277 -2.08 -20.42 4.24
N TYR A 278 -1.60 -19.56 5.12
CA TYR A 278 -1.40 -18.13 4.85
C TYR A 278 0.00 -17.81 4.29
N GLU A 279 0.86 -18.83 4.10
CA GLU A 279 2.24 -18.67 3.62
C GLU A 279 3.02 -17.65 4.49
N GLU A 280 3.69 -16.67 3.88
CA GLU A 280 4.39 -15.58 4.57
C GLU A 280 3.45 -14.48 5.11
N MET A 281 2.13 -14.72 5.08
CA MET A 281 1.09 -13.75 5.44
C MET A 281 1.20 -12.42 4.68
N PRO A 282 1.30 -12.41 3.33
CA PRO A 282 1.53 -11.20 2.52
C PRO A 282 0.37 -10.19 2.54
N GLN A 283 -0.70 -10.49 3.26
CA GLN A 283 -1.91 -9.68 3.38
C GLN A 283 -2.30 -9.43 4.84
N PHE A 284 -1.36 -9.58 5.79
CA PHE A 284 -1.63 -9.44 7.22
C PHE A 284 -2.33 -8.11 7.57
N GLU A 285 -1.76 -6.98 7.15
CA GLU A 285 -2.31 -5.62 7.36
C GLU A 285 -3.63 -5.38 6.60
N ASN A 286 -4.02 -6.30 5.73
CA ASN A 286 -5.26 -6.27 4.97
C ASN A 286 -6.37 -7.14 5.61
N GLY A 287 -6.22 -7.51 6.89
CA GLY A 287 -7.22 -8.30 7.61
C GLY A 287 -7.27 -9.78 7.19
N VAL A 288 -6.17 -10.31 6.67
CA VAL A 288 -6.04 -11.72 6.27
C VAL A 288 -5.12 -12.44 7.25
N GLY A 289 -5.65 -13.40 8.01
CA GLY A 289 -4.89 -14.24 8.92
C GLY A 289 -4.57 -13.61 10.28
N MET A 290 -4.99 -12.37 10.54
CA MET A 290 -4.81 -11.69 11.82
C MET A 290 -5.47 -12.47 12.97
N MET A 291 -6.70 -12.95 12.77
CA MET A 291 -7.44 -13.73 13.76
C MET A 291 -6.81 -15.10 13.97
N ARG A 292 -6.36 -15.77 12.90
CA ARG A 292 -5.63 -17.04 13.02
C ARG A 292 -4.33 -16.85 13.81
N TYR A 293 -3.57 -15.80 13.51
CA TYR A 293 -2.33 -15.49 14.22
C TYR A 293 -2.60 -15.21 15.71
N PHE A 294 -3.58 -14.34 16.00
CA PHE A 294 -4.00 -14.04 17.37
C PHE A 294 -4.39 -15.30 18.15
N LEU A 295 -5.26 -16.15 17.59
CA LEU A 295 -5.68 -17.40 18.24
C LEU A 295 -4.50 -18.35 18.49
N THR A 296 -3.56 -18.42 17.54
CA THR A 296 -2.37 -19.27 17.67
C THR A 296 -1.45 -18.77 18.77
N ASP A 297 -1.16 -17.46 18.81
CA ASP A 297 -0.33 -16.85 19.85
C ASP A 297 -0.99 -16.95 21.23
N PHE A 298 -2.29 -16.68 21.32
CA PHE A 298 -3.07 -16.80 22.55
C PHE A 298 -3.02 -18.23 23.11
N ASN A 299 -3.29 -19.24 22.28
CA ASN A 299 -3.25 -20.64 22.71
C ASN A 299 -1.84 -21.09 23.09
N ARG A 300 -0.80 -20.58 22.43
CA ARG A 300 0.59 -20.83 22.80
C ARG A 300 0.90 -20.26 24.19
N LYS A 301 0.53 -19.00 24.45
CA LYS A 301 0.77 -18.32 25.73
C LYS A 301 -0.05 -18.91 26.87
N LYS A 302 -1.29 -19.33 26.62
CA LYS A 302 -2.15 -19.99 27.60
C LYS A 302 -1.52 -21.27 28.16
N ARG A 303 -0.66 -21.96 27.41
CA ARG A 303 0.05 -23.15 27.91
C ARG A 303 1.11 -22.83 28.97
N PHE A 304 1.49 -21.56 29.10
CA PHE A 304 2.46 -21.07 30.10
C PHE A 304 1.78 -20.32 31.26
N LEU A 305 0.44 -20.27 31.28
CA LEU A 305 -0.39 -19.74 32.36
C LEU A 305 -1.07 -20.90 33.10
#